data_AF-A0A9N8DZU2-F1
#
_entry.id   AF-A0A9N8DZU2-F1
#
_cell.length_a   1.000
_cell.length_b   1.000
_cell.length_c   1.000
_cell.angle_alpha   90.00
_cell.angle_beta   90.00
_cell.angle_gamma   90.00
#
_symmetry.space_group_name_H-M   'P 1'
#
loop_
_entity.id
_entity.type
_entity.pdbx_description
1 polymer ?
#
loop_
_entity_poly.entity_id
_entity_poly.type
_entity_poly.pdbx_seq_one_letter_code
_entity_poly.pdbx_strand_id
1 'polypeptide(L)'
;MVIRSQSESRYMISLRIGNSLRADMKVTNNNNSGGHDTVHFGDVMSTMMMPPENIFKLEQFLTANLPKMNEIYLTDQDDKLIVEGPTRLVFTRELTKE
;
A
#
# COMPACT_ATOMS: atom_id res chain seq x y z
N MET A 1 -18.25 -20.88 0.41
CA MET A 1 -17.44 -21.22 1.60
C MET A 1 -15.98 -20.88 1.27
N VAL A 2 -15.49 -19.73 1.73
CA VAL A 2 -14.11 -19.30 1.45
C VAL A 2 -13.22 -20.01 2.47
N ILE A 3 -12.44 -20.99 2.02
CA ILE A 3 -11.43 -21.67 2.82
C ILE A 3 -10.36 -20.63 3.15
N ARG A 4 -10.27 -20.24 4.42
CA ARG A 4 -9.27 -19.26 4.90
C ARG A 4 -8.04 -20.03 5.37
N SER A 5 -6.92 -19.88 4.65
CA SER A 5 -5.61 -20.23 5.19
C SER A 5 -5.27 -19.24 6.32
N GLN A 6 -4.82 -19.73 7.47
CA GLN A 6 -4.39 -18.90 8.60
C GLN A 6 -3.19 -17.97 8.27
N SER A 7 -2.53 -18.15 7.12
CA SER A 7 -1.36 -17.38 6.70
C SER A 7 -1.68 -16.15 5.84
N GLU A 8 -2.95 -15.91 5.50
CA GLU A 8 -3.36 -14.81 4.61
C GLU A 8 -4.14 -13.75 5.38
N SER A 9 -3.56 -12.56 5.50
CA SER A 9 -4.23 -11.40 6.10
C SER A 9 -4.74 -10.47 5.00
N ARG A 10 -5.99 -10.01 5.14
CA ARG A 10 -6.57 -9.00 4.24
C ARG A 10 -6.74 -7.69 4.99
N TYR A 11 -6.33 -6.62 4.34
CA TYR A 11 -6.38 -5.26 4.83
C TYR A 11 -7.03 -4.37 3.78
N MET A 12 -7.55 -3.22 4.22
CA MET A 12 -8.00 -2.17 3.32
C MET A 12 -7.08 -0.98 3.49
N ILE A 13 -6.54 -0.49 2.37
CA ILE A 13 -5.73 0.73 2.36
C ILE A 13 -6.58 1.88 1.85
N SER A 14 -6.56 2.98 2.59
CA SER A 14 -7.20 4.23 2.20
C SER A 14 -6.17 5.36 2.20
N LEU A 15 -5.90 5.96 1.04
CA LEU A 15 -5.06 7.15 0.92
C LEU A 15 -5.92 8.35 0.55
N ARG A 16 -5.56 9.54 1.05
CA ARG A 16 -6.25 10.79 0.73
C ARG A 16 -5.27 11.79 0.13
N ILE A 17 -5.39 12.04 -1.17
CA ILE A 17 -4.52 12.94 -1.93
C ILE A 17 -5.41 13.69 -2.93
N GLY A 18 -6.01 14.80 -2.48
CA GLY A 18 -7.12 15.45 -3.20
C GLY A 18 -8.39 14.60 -3.19
N ASN A 19 -8.34 13.46 -3.89
CA ASN A 19 -9.33 12.39 -3.87
C ASN A 19 -9.08 11.36 -2.77
N SER A 20 -10.11 10.59 -2.46
CA SER A 20 -9.99 9.37 -1.65
C SER A 20 -9.68 8.20 -2.55
N LEU A 21 -8.52 7.58 -2.34
CA LEU A 21 -8.10 6.32 -2.96
C LEU A 21 -8.35 5.17 -2.00
N ARG A 22 -8.94 4.07 -2.47
CA ARG A 22 -9.16 2.85 -1.70
C ARG A 22 -8.71 1.64 -2.47
N ALA A 23 -8.01 0.72 -1.82
CA ALA A 23 -7.56 -0.53 -2.41
C ALA A 23 -7.63 -1.66 -1.38
N ASP A 24 -7.97 -2.85 -1.85
CA ASP A 24 -7.82 -4.07 -1.07
C ASP A 24 -6.36 -4.52 -1.09
N MET A 25 -5.85 -4.96 0.06
CA MET A 25 -4.48 -5.47 0.20
C MET A 25 -4.53 -6.86 0.82
N LYS A 26 -3.86 -7.82 0.18
CA LYS A 26 -3.64 -9.16 0.72
C LYS A 26 -2.17 -9.32 1.04
N VAL A 27 -1.87 -9.66 2.29
CA VAL A 27 -0.51 -9.94 2.76
C VAL A 27 -0.39 -11.43 3.03
N THR A 28 0.65 -12.03 2.48
CA THR A 28 0.99 -13.44 2.67
C THR A 28 2.34 -13.49 3.36
N ASN A 29 2.35 -14.01 4.59
CA ASN A 29 3.58 -14.10 5.36
C ASN A 29 4.52 -15.12 4.70
N ASN A 30 5.74 -14.66 4.40
CA ASN A 30 6.77 -15.52 3.83
C ASN A 30 7.84 -15.82 4.89
N ASN A 31 7.61 -16.88 5.66
CA ASN A 31 8.50 -17.33 6.74
C ASN A 31 9.96 -17.62 6.30
N ASN A 32 10.24 -17.64 4.99
CA ASN A 32 11.57 -17.92 4.43
C ASN A 32 12.33 -16.67 3.96
N SER A 33 11.72 -15.49 3.99
CA SER A 33 12.22 -14.29 3.31
C SER A 33 12.61 -13.16 4.26
N GLY A 34 13.51 -13.40 5.23
CA GLY A 34 14.29 -12.32 5.88
C GLY A 34 13.54 -11.08 6.41
N GLY A 35 12.25 -11.18 6.77
CA GLY A 35 11.42 -10.04 7.20
C GLY A 35 10.63 -9.32 6.10
N HIS A 36 10.58 -9.87 4.89
CA HIS A 36 9.83 -9.37 3.74
C HIS A 36 8.57 -10.23 3.53
N ASP A 37 7.40 -9.60 3.63
CA ASP A 37 6.13 -10.24 3.31
C ASP A 37 5.73 -9.99 1.85
N THR A 38 5.07 -10.96 1.24
CA THR A 38 4.50 -10.78 -0.10
C THR A 38 3.15 -10.08 0.02
N VAL A 39 2.97 -9.02 -0.76
CA VAL A 39 1.72 -8.26 -0.81
C VAL A 39 1.10 -8.33 -2.19
N HIS A 40 -0.23 -8.31 -2.25
CA HIS A 40 -0.98 -8.15 -3.48
C HIS A 40 -2.05 -7.10 -3.28
N PHE A 41 -2.03 -6.08 -4.14
CA PHE A 41 -3.02 -5.02 -4.15
C PHE A 41 -4.07 -5.31 -5.22
N GLY A 42 -5.34 -5.18 -4.84
CA GLY A 42 -6.46 -5.17 -5.78
C GLY A 42 -6.56 -3.83 -6.53
N ASP A 43 -7.65 -3.69 -7.29
CA ASP A 43 -7.94 -2.47 -8.03
C ASP A 43 -8.05 -1.26 -7.09
N VAL A 44 -7.47 -0.13 -7.52
CA VAL A 44 -7.53 1.13 -6.77
C VAL A 44 -8.74 1.94 -7.24
N MET A 45 -9.66 2.20 -6.32
CA MET A 45 -10.83 3.05 -6.55
C MET A 45 -10.54 4.49 -6.12
N SER A 46 -10.87 5.46 -6.97
CA SER A 46 -10.77 6.91 -6.67
C SER A 46 -12.14 7.58 -6.69
N THR A 47 -12.31 8.68 -5.95
CA THR A 47 -13.49 9.56 -5.99
C THR A 47 -13.58 10.44 -7.25
N MET A 48 -12.58 10.38 -8.16
CA MET A 48 -12.59 11.00 -9.49
C MET A 48 -12.96 12.50 -9.54
N MET A 49 -12.71 13.27 -8.47
CA MET A 49 -12.73 14.73 -8.55
C MET A 49 -11.53 15.22 -9.36
N MET A 50 -11.55 16.48 -9.79
CA MET A 50 -10.43 17.11 -10.51
C MET A 50 -9.59 17.95 -9.53
N PRO A 51 -8.57 17.38 -8.85
CA PRO A 51 -7.67 18.15 -8.02
C PRO A 51 -6.67 18.96 -8.88
N PRO A 52 -5.91 19.89 -8.29
CA PRO A 52 -4.79 20.55 -8.94
C PRO A 52 -3.85 19.56 -9.65
N GLU A 53 -3.25 20.00 -10.76
CA GLU A 53 -2.50 19.12 -11.68
C GLU A 53 -1.39 18.30 -10.99
N ASN A 54 -0.66 18.91 -10.05
CA ASN A 54 0.38 18.25 -9.28
C ASN A 54 -0.16 17.09 -8.42
N ILE A 55 -1.33 17.28 -7.80
CA ILE A 55 -2.02 16.28 -6.98
C ILE A 55 -2.60 15.19 -7.88
N PHE A 56 -3.18 15.57 -9.03
CA PHE A 56 -3.71 14.62 -10.00
C PHE A 56 -2.62 13.68 -10.55
N LYS A 57 -1.43 14.21 -10.86
CA LYS A 57 -0.28 13.39 -11.29
C LYS A 57 0.16 12.39 -10.22
N LEU A 58 0.16 12.80 -8.95
CA LEU A 58 0.46 11.90 -7.84
C LEU A 58 -0.61 10.81 -7.68
N GLU A 59 -1.88 11.16 -7.85
CA GLU A 59 -2.99 10.20 -7.85
C GLU A 59 -2.85 9.18 -8.99
N GLN A 60 -2.57 9.63 -10.21
CA GLN A 60 -2.29 8.76 -11.35
C GLN A 60 -1.09 7.84 -11.10
N PHE A 61 -0.03 8.38 -10.49
CA PHE A 61 1.14 7.59 -10.13
C PHE A 61 0.77 6.46 -9.15
N LEU A 62 0.02 6.76 -8.09
CA LEU A 62 -0.36 5.77 -7.09
C LEU A 62 -1.33 4.73 -7.65
N THR A 63 -2.36 5.16 -8.36
CA THR A 63 -3.34 4.25 -9.00
C THR A 63 -2.69 3.31 -10.00
N ALA A 64 -1.67 3.76 -10.75
CA ALA A 64 -0.96 2.93 -11.72
C ALA A 64 0.10 1.99 -11.10
N ASN A 65 0.65 2.32 -9.93
CA ASN A 65 1.77 1.59 -9.33
C ASN A 65 1.38 0.71 -8.14
N LEU A 66 0.39 1.09 -7.32
CA LEU A 66 -0.04 0.29 -6.16
C LEU A 66 -0.41 -1.16 -6.53
N PRO A 67 -1.19 -1.43 -7.61
CA PRO A 67 -1.50 -2.81 -8.02
C PRO A 67 -0.29 -3.65 -8.41
N LYS A 68 0.85 -3.02 -8.71
CA LYS A 68 2.08 -3.68 -9.16
C LYS A 68 3.05 -3.98 -8.02
N MET A 69 2.73 -3.56 -6.81
CA MET A 69 3.55 -3.82 -5.63
C MET A 69 3.44 -5.28 -5.21
N ASN A 70 4.55 -5.88 -4.85
CA ASN A 70 4.65 -7.31 -4.52
C ASN A 70 5.34 -7.59 -3.18
N GLU A 71 6.07 -6.63 -2.61
CA GLU A 71 6.74 -6.78 -1.32
C GLU A 71 6.34 -5.68 -0.33
N ILE A 72 6.26 -6.04 0.94
CA ILE A 72 6.06 -5.11 2.05
C ILE A 72 6.97 -5.50 3.22
N TYR A 73 7.64 -4.51 3.80
CA TYR A 73 8.51 -4.71 4.94
C TYR A 73 8.60 -3.45 5.80
N LEU A 74 8.83 -3.65 7.09
CA LEU A 74 9.07 -2.58 8.05
C LEU A 74 10.58 -2.48 8.31
N THR A 75 11.14 -1.28 8.29
CA THR A 75 12.55 -1.10 8.67
C THR A 75 12.66 -0.84 10.16
N ASP A 76 13.42 -1.68 10.87
CA ASP A 76 13.61 -1.59 12.33
C ASP A 76 14.28 -0.27 12.78
N GLN A 77 15.02 0.40 11.89
CA GLN A 77 15.81 1.58 12.24
C GLN A 77 15.03 2.90 12.21
N ASP A 78 13.94 2.97 11.43
CA ASP A 78 13.33 4.26 11.06
C ASP A 78 11.79 4.29 11.14
N ASP A 79 11.13 3.24 11.65
CA ASP A 79 9.66 3.11 11.65
C ASP A 79 9.03 3.39 10.26
N LYS A 80 9.75 3.03 9.19
CA LYS A 80 9.29 3.19 7.81
C LYS A 80 8.66 1.90 7.34
N LEU A 81 7.44 2.02 6.82
CA LEU A 81 6.81 0.97 6.05
C LEU A 81 7.20 1.15 4.59
N ILE A 82 7.83 0.15 4.01
CA ILE A 82 8.22 0.15 2.60
C ILE A 82 7.34 -0.84 1.87
N VAL A 83 6.78 -0.37 0.75
CA VAL A 83 6.05 -1.19 -0.21
C VAL A 83 6.80 -1.10 -1.52
N GLU A 84 7.19 -2.24 -2.07
CA GLU A 84 8.11 -2.32 -3.21
C GLU A 84 7.56 -3.22 -4.32
N GLY A 85 7.99 -2.91 -5.54
CA GLY A 85 7.62 -3.52 -6.80
C GLY A 85 8.43 -2.86 -7.91
N PRO A 86 7.84 -2.48 -9.06
CA PRO A 86 8.54 -1.70 -10.08
C PRO A 86 8.96 -0.30 -9.60
N THR A 87 8.29 0.21 -8.58
CA THR A 87 8.65 1.46 -7.87
C THR A 87 8.65 1.19 -6.37
N ARG A 88 9.29 2.07 -5.61
CA ARG A 88 9.40 1.97 -4.15
C ARG A 88 8.63 3.09 -3.49
N LEU A 89 7.65 2.73 -2.66
CA LEU A 89 6.89 3.65 -1.81
C LEU A 89 7.40 3.54 -0.38
N VAL A 90 7.70 4.69 0.22
CA VAL A 90 8.18 4.77 1.60
C VAL A 90 7.19 5.59 2.40
N PHE A 91 6.57 4.96 3.39
CA PHE A 91 5.66 5.60 4.32
C PHE A 91 6.35 5.77 5.66
N THR A 92 6.46 7.02 6.11
CA THR A 92 6.99 7.35 7.42
C THR A 92 5.82 7.64 8.36
N ARG A 93 5.86 7.08 9.56
CA ARG A 93 4.88 7.44 10.60
C ARG A 93 5.13 8.88 11.05
N GLU A 94 4.16 9.75 10.85
CA GLU A 94 4.18 11.08 11.46
C GLU A 94 3.70 10.97 12.91
N LEU A 95 4.59 11.26 13.86
CA LEU A 95 4.24 11.39 15.27
C LEU A 95 3.55 12.74 15.46
N THR A 96 2.22 12.75 15.43
CA THR A 96 1.46 13.92 15.85
C THR A 96 1.71 14.13 17.34
N LYS A 97 2.34 15.25 17.71
CA LYS A 97 2.43 15.66 19.11
C LYS A 97 1.02 15.96 19.59
N GLU A 98 0.53 15.16 20.53
CA GLU A 98 -0.67 15.47 21.32
C GLU A 98 -0.46 16.75 22.16
#